data_AF-A0A842YDC8-F1
#
_entry.id   AF-A0A842YDC8-F1
#
_cell.length_a   1.000
_cell.length_b   1.000
_cell.length_c   1.000
_cell.angle_alpha   90.00
_cell.angle_beta   90.00
_cell.angle_gamma   90.00
#
_symmetry.space_group_name_H-M   'P 1'
#
loop_
_entity.id
_entity.type
_entity.pdbx_description
1 polymer ?
#
loop_
_entity_poly.entity_id
_entity_poly.type
_entity_poly.pdbx_seq_one_letter_code
_entity_poly.pdbx_strand_id
1 'polypeptide(L)'
;VSVKKIFLMASPLPNAYTFSLPLIGTVIVVHSNTLDVLNAEEMQAIIAHEVGHIKNRDSIVTIFTRMPSFFIDLIYLYVYVRLALALANSLVSLDLYSAAIRAIVLIAFFILSRVLTLVSQFFMKKASRDAELMSDYHAASVLGHEATINGLIRLGQRVEAITVLIDEIRWLESLNPERVGTTSNAELMRMITQYPLDGINEQNAQQVAPWVFLSTRLKHMRDVYGLNLNDAQVKDAVEPAIDPLLKKRNDAKPSSKTTKATQVVDWRKVDYDGDRRLSSQEITDLLKLLRTQPTKMLFDREVGVNLMTLDHPDFKRRILFIADEFGL
;
A
#
# COMPACT_ATOMS: atom_id res chain seq x y z
N VAL A 1 9.19 -17.82 -19.32
CA VAL A 1 7.83 -17.62 -18.74
C VAL A 1 6.89 -17.24 -19.87
N SER A 2 5.63 -17.69 -19.84
CA SER A 2 4.62 -17.28 -20.84
C SER A 2 3.54 -16.46 -20.15
N VAL A 3 3.26 -15.27 -20.70
CA VAL A 3 2.19 -14.37 -20.25
C VAL A 3 1.09 -14.40 -21.31
N LYS A 4 -0.13 -14.74 -20.91
CA LYS A 4 -1.25 -14.91 -21.85
C LYS A 4 -1.95 -13.60 -22.16
N LYS A 5 -2.11 -12.74 -21.15
CA LYS A 5 -2.81 -11.46 -21.25
C LYS A 5 -2.13 -10.42 -20.36
N ILE A 6 -2.13 -9.18 -20.85
CA ILE A 6 -1.77 -7.99 -20.07
C ILE A 6 -3.00 -7.09 -20.07
N PHE A 7 -3.43 -6.65 -18.89
CA PHE A 7 -4.53 -5.70 -18.73
C PHE A 7 -4.03 -4.37 -18.21
N LEU A 8 -4.61 -3.29 -18.72
CA LEU A 8 -4.47 -1.96 -18.17
C LEU A 8 -5.69 -1.66 -17.31
N MET A 9 -5.47 -1.41 -16.02
CA MET A 9 -6.51 -1.04 -15.07
C MET A 9 -6.47 0.47 -14.83
N ALA A 10 -7.59 1.15 -15.07
CA ALA A 10 -7.73 2.56 -14.71
C ALA A 10 -7.71 2.68 -13.18
N SER A 11 -6.59 3.17 -12.64
CA SER A 11 -6.39 3.34 -11.20
C SER A 11 -5.43 4.50 -10.97
N PRO A 12 -5.73 5.40 -10.01
CA PRO A 12 -4.87 6.53 -9.69
C PRO A 12 -3.71 6.13 -8.77
N LEU A 13 -3.72 4.92 -8.23
CA LEU A 13 -2.63 4.41 -7.42
C LEU A 13 -1.67 3.62 -8.31
N PRO A 14 -0.35 3.87 -8.22
CA PRO A 14 0.61 3.08 -8.96
C PRO A 14 0.62 1.66 -8.38
N ASN A 15 0.42 0.68 -9.24
CA ASN A 15 0.58 -0.73 -8.92
C ASN A 15 0.78 -1.57 -10.18
N ALA A 16 1.40 -2.72 -10.02
CA ALA A 16 1.35 -3.82 -10.97
C ALA A 16 1.19 -5.10 -10.16
N TYR A 17 0.50 -6.08 -10.70
CA TYR A 17 0.43 -7.39 -10.07
C TYR A 17 0.20 -8.48 -11.10
N THR A 18 0.66 -9.67 -10.76
CA THR A 18 0.45 -10.87 -11.56
C THR A 18 -0.29 -11.95 -10.79
N PHE A 19 -1.02 -12.79 -11.52
CA PHE A 19 -1.49 -14.05 -11.02
C PHE A 19 -1.45 -15.11 -12.11
N SER A 20 -1.11 -16.33 -11.71
CA SER A 20 -1.14 -17.51 -12.59
C SER A 20 -2.11 -18.53 -12.03
N LEU A 21 -3.17 -18.80 -12.79
CA LEU A 21 -4.20 -19.77 -12.44
C LEU A 21 -4.16 -20.95 -13.40
N PRO A 22 -4.24 -22.21 -12.93
CA PRO A 22 -4.12 -23.40 -13.79
C PRO A 22 -5.05 -23.42 -15.01
N LEU A 23 -6.25 -22.84 -14.89
CA LEU A 23 -7.28 -22.86 -15.94
C LEU A 23 -7.31 -21.58 -16.80
N ILE A 24 -7.03 -20.43 -16.21
CA ILE A 24 -7.14 -19.13 -16.89
C ILE A 24 -5.83 -18.77 -17.62
N GLY A 25 -4.71 -19.29 -17.11
CA GLY A 25 -3.36 -18.97 -17.53
C GLY A 25 -2.77 -17.82 -16.71
N THR A 26 -1.65 -17.28 -17.20
CA THR A 26 -0.92 -16.19 -16.56
C THR A 26 -1.40 -14.84 -17.06
N VAL A 27 -1.68 -13.94 -16.13
CA VAL A 27 -2.13 -12.58 -16.39
C VAL A 27 -1.26 -11.58 -15.64
N ILE A 28 -0.95 -10.47 -16.28
CA ILE A 28 -0.35 -9.29 -15.63
C ILE A 28 -1.35 -8.13 -15.73
N VAL A 29 -1.54 -7.42 -14.63
CA VAL A 29 -2.36 -6.21 -14.57
C VAL A 29 -1.45 -5.05 -14.20
N VAL A 30 -1.49 -3.98 -15.01
CA VAL A 30 -0.75 -2.75 -14.76
C VAL A 30 -1.75 -1.63 -14.53
N HIS A 31 -1.55 -0.83 -13.49
CA HIS A 31 -2.36 0.37 -13.28
C HIS A 31 -1.93 1.50 -14.21
N SER A 32 -2.87 2.32 -14.68
CA SER A 32 -2.58 3.49 -15.51
C SER A 32 -1.56 4.43 -14.86
N ASN A 33 -1.68 4.69 -13.56
CA ASN A 33 -0.74 5.56 -12.84
C ASN A 33 0.71 5.07 -12.84
N THR A 34 0.93 3.75 -12.95
CA THR A 34 2.27 3.18 -13.05
C THR A 34 2.94 3.60 -14.36
N LEU A 35 2.17 3.64 -15.46
CA LEU A 35 2.66 4.09 -16.76
C LEU A 35 2.93 5.60 -16.80
N ASP A 36 2.20 6.38 -16.00
CA ASP A 36 2.38 7.84 -15.93
C ASP A 36 3.66 8.24 -15.16
N VAL A 37 4.16 7.36 -14.29
CA VAL A 37 5.23 7.68 -13.32
C VAL A 37 6.59 7.12 -13.73
N LEU A 38 6.58 5.95 -14.38
CA LEU A 38 7.78 5.19 -14.74
C LEU A 38 8.15 5.40 -16.21
N ASN A 39 9.45 5.48 -16.49
CA ASN A 39 9.96 5.43 -17.86
C ASN A 39 9.95 3.98 -18.40
N ALA A 40 10.37 3.79 -19.65
CA ALA A 40 10.35 2.47 -20.28
C ALA A 40 11.22 1.42 -19.57
N GLU A 41 12.41 1.81 -19.09
CA GLU A 41 13.36 0.91 -18.41
C GLU A 41 12.86 0.53 -17.01
N GLU A 42 12.37 1.50 -16.25
CA GLU A 42 11.75 1.30 -14.94
C GLU A 42 10.50 0.43 -15.05
N MET A 43 9.67 0.66 -16.07
CA MET A 43 8.49 -0.16 -16.32
C MET A 43 8.89 -1.60 -16.69
N GLN A 44 9.93 -1.78 -17.50
CA GLN A 44 10.47 -3.12 -17.77
C GLN A 44 10.94 -3.79 -16.47
N ALA A 45 11.58 -3.06 -15.55
CA ALA A 45 12.02 -3.60 -14.27
C ALA A 45 10.85 -4.09 -13.41
N ILE A 46 9.77 -3.31 -13.33
CA ILE A 46 8.54 -3.73 -12.63
C ILE A 46 7.88 -4.93 -13.31
N ILE A 47 7.81 -4.97 -14.64
CA ILE A 47 7.29 -6.16 -15.34
C ILE A 47 8.20 -7.38 -15.12
N ALA A 48 9.52 -7.22 -15.08
CA ALA A 48 10.44 -8.31 -14.81
C ALA A 48 10.27 -8.86 -13.38
N HIS A 49 10.00 -7.99 -12.41
CA HIS A 49 9.61 -8.37 -11.05
C HIS A 49 8.32 -9.22 -11.07
N GLU A 50 7.26 -8.75 -11.74
CA GLU A 50 6.01 -9.52 -11.89
C GLU A 50 6.22 -10.87 -12.60
N VAL A 51 7.09 -10.91 -13.62
CA VAL A 51 7.47 -12.14 -14.30
C VAL A 51 8.25 -13.08 -13.37
N GLY A 52 8.99 -12.54 -12.41
CA GLY A 52 9.62 -13.28 -11.31
C GLY A 52 8.62 -14.09 -10.50
N HIS A 53 7.52 -13.47 -10.07
CA HIS A 53 6.44 -14.16 -9.35
C HIS A 53 5.83 -15.33 -10.16
N ILE A 54 5.67 -15.14 -11.47
CA ILE A 54 5.16 -16.19 -12.36
C ILE A 54 6.18 -17.33 -12.47
N LYS A 55 7.47 -17.00 -12.63
CA LYS A 55 8.57 -17.97 -12.73
C LYS A 55 8.65 -18.84 -11.47
N ASN A 56 8.53 -18.21 -10.31
CA ASN A 56 8.59 -18.87 -9.00
C ASN A 56 7.29 -19.58 -8.62
N ARG A 57 6.21 -19.40 -9.42
CA ARG A 57 4.88 -19.98 -9.21
C ARG A 57 4.25 -19.54 -7.89
N ASP A 58 4.47 -18.29 -7.49
CA ASP A 58 4.06 -17.78 -6.18
C ASP A 58 2.55 -17.86 -5.96
N SER A 59 1.75 -17.67 -7.02
CA SER A 59 0.29 -17.86 -6.94
C SER A 59 -0.09 -19.30 -6.58
N ILE A 60 0.60 -20.29 -7.16
CA ILE A 60 0.35 -21.71 -6.88
C ILE A 60 0.80 -22.05 -5.47
N VAL A 61 2.01 -21.63 -5.08
CA VAL A 61 2.52 -21.83 -3.71
C VAL A 61 1.56 -21.23 -2.67
N THR A 62 1.06 -20.01 -2.92
CA THR A 62 0.10 -19.34 -2.06
C THR A 62 -1.23 -20.13 -1.96
N ILE A 63 -1.75 -20.63 -3.08
CA ILE A 63 -2.97 -21.46 -3.07
C ILE A 63 -2.74 -22.75 -2.26
N PHE A 64 -1.65 -23.47 -2.50
CA PHE A 64 -1.37 -24.75 -1.83
C PHE A 64 -1.08 -24.58 -0.34
N THR A 65 -0.51 -23.46 0.07
CA THR A 65 -0.23 -23.17 1.49
C THR A 65 -1.44 -22.60 2.23
N ARG A 66 -2.28 -21.78 1.58
CA ARG A 66 -3.48 -21.21 2.21
C ARG A 66 -4.68 -22.15 2.20
N MET A 67 -4.87 -22.98 1.18
CA MET A 67 -6.03 -23.87 1.07
C MET A 67 -6.19 -24.80 2.30
N PRO A 68 -5.13 -25.47 2.82
CA PRO A 68 -5.25 -26.29 4.02
C PRO A 68 -5.66 -25.49 5.27
N SER A 69 -5.24 -24.22 5.38
CA SER A 69 -5.59 -23.39 6.55
C SER A 69 -7.10 -23.15 6.67
N PHE A 70 -7.82 -23.04 5.55
CA PHE A 70 -9.28 -22.94 5.56
C PHE A 70 -9.95 -24.16 6.18
N PHE A 71 -9.49 -25.36 5.84
CA PHE A 71 -10.03 -26.60 6.41
C PHE A 71 -9.69 -26.75 7.89
N ILE A 72 -8.48 -26.35 8.30
CA ILE A 72 -8.08 -26.31 9.72
C ILE A 72 -9.00 -25.38 10.51
N ASP A 73 -9.29 -24.18 9.98
CA ASP A 73 -10.19 -23.22 10.62
C ASP A 73 -11.62 -23.78 10.74
N LEU A 74 -12.10 -24.53 9.74
CA LEU A 74 -13.40 -25.20 9.80
C LEU A 74 -13.43 -26.30 10.88
N ILE A 75 -12.35 -27.08 11.01
CA ILE A 75 -12.21 -28.09 12.07
C ILE A 75 -12.21 -27.40 13.44
N TYR A 76 -11.48 -26.29 13.59
CA TYR A 76 -11.46 -25.52 14.82
C TYR A 76 -12.85 -24.97 15.17
N LEU A 77 -13.57 -24.40 14.20
CA LEU A 77 -14.93 -23.94 14.39
C LEU A 77 -15.84 -25.07 14.89
N TYR A 78 -15.77 -26.25 14.27
CA TYR A 78 -16.53 -27.42 14.71
C TYR A 78 -16.22 -27.82 16.16
N VAL A 79 -14.92 -27.89 16.52
CA VAL A 79 -14.48 -28.20 17.89
C VAL A 79 -14.97 -27.13 18.88
N TYR A 80 -14.88 -25.85 18.53
CA TYR A 80 -15.39 -24.75 19.35
C TYR A 80 -16.88 -24.87 19.62
N VAL A 81 -17.68 -25.09 18.57
CA VAL A 81 -19.13 -25.25 18.71
C VAL A 81 -19.46 -26.45 19.61
N ARG A 82 -18.78 -27.59 19.41
CA ARG A 82 -18.95 -28.78 20.26
C ARG A 82 -18.63 -28.52 21.73
N LEU A 83 -17.49 -27.88 22.02
CA LEU A 83 -17.07 -27.56 23.39
C LEU A 83 -17.99 -26.52 24.04
N ALA A 84 -18.44 -25.51 23.28
CA ALA A 84 -19.37 -24.49 23.76
C ALA A 84 -20.74 -25.09 24.08
N LEU A 85 -21.30 -25.93 23.21
CA LEU A 85 -22.56 -26.64 23.47
C LEU A 85 -22.43 -27.60 24.66
N ALA A 86 -21.29 -28.30 24.79
CA ALA A 86 -21.04 -29.15 25.94
C ALA A 86 -21.01 -28.33 27.23
N LEU A 87 -20.34 -27.17 27.24
CA LEU A 87 -20.34 -26.28 28.40
C LEU A 87 -21.76 -25.78 28.71
N ALA A 88 -22.52 -25.35 27.71
CA ALA A 88 -23.91 -24.89 27.88
C ALA A 88 -24.79 -25.99 28.48
N ASN A 89 -24.68 -27.23 28.00
CA ASN A 89 -25.42 -28.37 28.55
C ASN A 89 -25.09 -28.62 30.03
N SER A 90 -23.81 -28.56 30.42
CA SER A 90 -23.40 -28.73 31.82
C SER A 90 -23.91 -27.60 32.73
N LEU A 91 -23.99 -26.37 32.21
CA LEU A 91 -24.57 -25.22 32.93
C LEU A 91 -26.08 -25.38 33.12
N VAL A 92 -26.80 -25.83 32.08
CA VAL A 92 -28.25 -26.10 32.16
C VAL A 92 -28.55 -27.24 33.13
N SER A 93 -27.73 -28.30 33.15
CA SER A 93 -27.88 -29.40 34.10
C SER A 93 -27.39 -29.09 35.52
N LEU A 94 -26.94 -27.86 35.79
CA LEU A 94 -26.40 -27.40 37.08
C LEU A 94 -25.21 -28.24 37.60
N ASP A 95 -24.50 -28.92 36.70
CA ASP A 95 -23.31 -29.71 37.05
C ASP A 95 -22.05 -28.84 36.97
N LEU A 96 -21.77 -28.15 38.07
CA LEU A 96 -20.69 -27.18 38.17
C LEU A 96 -19.30 -27.80 37.96
N TYR A 97 -19.11 -29.07 38.34
CA TYR A 97 -17.82 -29.75 38.20
C TYR A 97 -17.51 -30.03 36.72
N SER A 98 -18.46 -30.61 35.98
CA SER A 98 -18.26 -30.85 34.55
C SER A 98 -18.23 -29.56 33.74
N ALA A 99 -19.00 -28.53 34.13
CA ALA A 99 -18.93 -27.21 33.53
C ALA A 99 -17.53 -26.59 33.69
N ALA A 100 -16.93 -26.65 34.88
CA ALA A 100 -15.58 -26.12 35.13
C ALA A 100 -14.52 -26.83 34.27
N ILE A 101 -14.55 -28.16 34.18
CA ILE A 101 -13.62 -28.92 33.34
C ILE A 101 -13.79 -28.55 31.87
N ARG A 102 -15.03 -28.49 31.36
CA ARG A 102 -15.31 -28.12 29.96
C ARG A 102 -14.86 -26.71 29.63
N ALA A 103 -15.03 -25.76 30.56
CA ALA A 103 -14.53 -24.40 30.41
C ALA A 103 -12.99 -24.37 30.32
N ILE A 104 -12.29 -25.12 31.18
CA ILE A 104 -10.82 -25.24 31.13
C ILE A 104 -10.37 -25.82 29.80
N VAL A 105 -11.00 -26.90 29.32
CA VAL A 105 -10.68 -27.50 28.02
C VAL A 105 -10.90 -26.52 26.87
N LEU A 106 -12.01 -25.77 26.89
CA LEU A 106 -12.30 -24.76 25.89
C LEU A 106 -11.23 -23.66 25.87
N ILE A 107 -10.84 -23.14 27.05
CA ILE A 107 -9.80 -22.11 27.16
C ILE A 107 -8.45 -22.65 26.70
N ALA A 108 -8.07 -23.87 27.12
CA ALA A 108 -6.83 -24.49 26.71
C ALA A 108 -6.76 -24.69 25.18
N PHE A 109 -7.85 -25.19 24.59
CA PHE A 109 -7.96 -25.32 23.13
C PHE A 109 -7.91 -23.96 22.43
N PHE A 110 -8.56 -22.93 23.00
CA PHE A 110 -8.50 -21.58 22.48
C PHE A 110 -7.07 -21.07 22.40
N ILE A 111 -6.34 -21.12 23.52
CA ILE A 111 -4.94 -20.68 23.60
C ILE A 111 -4.08 -21.46 22.60
N LEU A 112 -4.18 -22.79 22.58
CA LEU A 112 -3.40 -23.64 21.68
C LEU A 112 -3.65 -23.29 20.21
N SER A 113 -4.92 -23.15 19.82
CA SER A 113 -5.27 -22.81 18.44
C SER A 113 -4.76 -21.42 18.05
N ARG A 114 -4.84 -20.41 18.94
CA ARG A 114 -4.32 -19.06 18.70
C ARG A 114 -2.81 -19.08 18.50
N VAL A 115 -2.09 -19.82 19.34
CA VAL A 115 -0.63 -19.99 19.19
C VAL A 115 -0.29 -20.62 17.84
N LEU A 116 -0.98 -21.69 17.44
CA LEU A 116 -0.71 -22.34 16.16
C LEU A 116 -1.01 -21.43 14.96
N THR A 117 -2.11 -20.67 15.01
CA THR A 117 -2.44 -19.69 13.98
C THR A 117 -1.37 -18.60 13.88
N LEU A 118 -0.87 -18.07 15.01
CA LEU A 118 0.18 -17.06 15.03
C LEU A 118 1.49 -17.57 14.42
N VAL A 119 1.88 -18.80 14.77
CA VAL A 119 3.08 -19.45 14.20
C VAL A 119 2.93 -19.63 12.69
N SER A 120 1.78 -20.13 12.22
CA SER A 120 1.49 -20.28 10.79
C SER A 120 1.54 -18.95 10.04
N GLN A 121 0.91 -17.90 10.59
CA GLN A 121 0.96 -16.55 10.02
C GLN A 121 2.37 -15.99 9.95
N PHE A 122 3.21 -16.26 10.95
CA PHE A 122 4.61 -15.83 10.94
C PHE A 122 5.38 -16.44 9.77
N PHE A 123 5.29 -17.77 9.59
CA PHE A 123 5.95 -18.45 8.46
C PHE A 123 5.40 -17.98 7.11
N MET A 124 4.09 -17.81 7.00
CA MET A 124 3.46 -17.34 5.76
C MET A 124 3.92 -15.93 5.38
N LYS A 125 3.92 -14.99 6.34
CA LYS A 125 4.39 -13.62 6.11
C LYS A 125 5.87 -13.58 5.74
N LYS A 126 6.69 -14.43 6.37
CA LYS A 126 8.11 -14.56 6.04
C LYS A 126 8.31 -15.07 4.61
N ALA A 127 7.66 -16.17 4.24
CA ALA A 127 7.75 -16.74 2.90
C ALA A 127 7.27 -15.75 1.82
N SER A 128 6.18 -15.01 2.08
CA SER A 128 5.71 -13.95 1.17
C SER A 128 6.77 -12.87 0.97
N ARG A 129 7.39 -12.38 2.05
CA ARG A 129 8.44 -11.36 1.97
C ARG A 129 9.69 -11.87 1.23
N ASP A 130 10.06 -13.13 1.42
CA ASP A 130 11.21 -13.70 0.73
C ASP A 130 10.94 -13.87 -0.78
N ALA A 131 9.70 -14.20 -1.17
CA ALA A 131 9.30 -14.27 -2.58
C ALA A 131 9.38 -12.91 -3.30
N GLU A 132 9.06 -11.83 -2.61
CA GLU A 132 9.20 -10.45 -3.09
C GLU A 132 10.68 -10.10 -3.36
N LEU A 133 11.55 -10.39 -2.41
CA LEU A 133 12.99 -10.17 -2.55
C LEU A 133 13.58 -10.98 -3.71
N MET A 134 13.15 -12.24 -3.88
CA MET A 134 13.59 -13.06 -5.02
C MET A 134 13.11 -12.51 -6.37
N SER A 135 11.93 -11.89 -6.41
CA SER A 135 11.42 -11.24 -7.62
C SER A 135 12.17 -9.94 -7.94
N ASP A 136 12.54 -9.17 -6.92
CA ASP A 136 13.45 -8.02 -7.05
C ASP A 136 14.83 -8.42 -7.58
N TYR A 137 15.41 -9.49 -7.01
CA TYR A 137 16.66 -10.06 -7.52
C TYR A 137 16.52 -10.47 -8.99
N HIS A 138 15.40 -11.10 -9.37
CA HIS A 138 15.19 -11.49 -10.76
C HIS A 138 15.13 -10.27 -11.70
N ALA A 139 14.41 -9.21 -11.32
CA ALA A 139 14.35 -7.97 -12.08
C ALA A 139 15.74 -7.35 -12.26
N ALA A 140 16.47 -7.18 -11.16
CA ALA A 140 17.82 -6.62 -11.17
C ALA A 140 18.81 -7.48 -11.97
N SER A 141 18.66 -8.82 -11.95
CA SER A 141 19.54 -9.74 -12.68
C SER A 141 19.39 -9.66 -14.20
N VAL A 142 18.21 -9.25 -14.69
CA VAL A 142 17.90 -9.22 -16.13
C VAL A 142 18.04 -7.81 -16.70
N LEU A 143 17.65 -6.78 -15.96
CA LEU A 143 17.58 -5.40 -16.45
C LEU A 143 18.56 -4.45 -15.77
N GLY A 144 19.28 -4.91 -14.74
CA GLY A 144 20.20 -4.11 -13.96
C GLY A 144 19.60 -3.58 -12.66
N HIS A 145 20.47 -3.40 -11.66
CA HIS A 145 20.08 -2.88 -10.35
C HIS A 145 19.60 -1.42 -10.43
N GLU A 146 20.14 -0.60 -11.33
CA GLU A 146 19.83 0.83 -11.44
C GLU A 146 18.36 1.06 -11.82
N ALA A 147 17.89 0.45 -12.91
CA ALA A 147 16.49 0.55 -13.33
C ALA A 147 15.51 0.01 -12.28
N THR A 148 15.90 -1.07 -11.58
CA THR A 148 15.07 -1.69 -10.53
C THR A 148 14.96 -0.79 -9.30
N ILE A 149 16.09 -0.27 -8.79
CA ILE A 149 16.12 0.64 -7.64
C ILE A 149 15.41 1.95 -7.96
N ASN A 150 15.64 2.53 -9.14
CA ASN A 150 14.94 3.75 -9.57
C ASN A 150 13.43 3.52 -9.71
N GLY A 151 13.00 2.40 -10.28
CA GLY A 151 11.58 2.03 -10.32
C GLY A 151 10.94 1.99 -8.91
N LEU A 152 11.61 1.37 -7.94
CA LEU A 152 11.16 1.32 -6.54
C LEU A 152 11.08 2.73 -5.92
N ILE A 153 12.10 3.56 -6.12
CA ILE A 153 12.13 4.93 -5.60
C ILE A 153 10.99 5.76 -6.20
N ARG A 154 10.76 5.66 -7.51
CA ARG A 154 9.71 6.39 -8.23
C ARG A 154 8.31 5.97 -7.77
N LEU A 155 8.08 4.68 -7.55
CA LEU A 155 6.83 4.17 -6.97
C LEU A 155 6.62 4.70 -5.55
N GLY A 156 7.64 4.64 -4.69
CA GLY A 156 7.58 5.15 -3.33
C GLY A 156 7.30 6.66 -3.27
N GLN A 157 7.98 7.47 -4.09
CA GLN A 157 7.72 8.91 -4.24
C GLN A 157 6.25 9.19 -4.60
N ARG A 158 5.69 8.38 -5.50
CA ARG A 158 4.31 8.55 -5.94
C ARG A 158 3.32 8.20 -4.83
N VAL A 159 3.54 7.10 -4.13
CA VAL A 159 2.73 6.70 -2.97
C VAL A 159 2.79 7.76 -1.87
N GLU A 160 3.96 8.35 -1.62
CA GLU A 160 4.14 9.45 -0.66
C GLU A 160 3.35 10.69 -1.08
N ALA A 161 3.44 11.10 -2.34
CA ALA A 161 2.69 12.26 -2.86
C ALA A 161 1.16 12.06 -2.72
N ILE A 162 0.65 10.87 -3.04
CA ILE A 162 -0.76 10.53 -2.89
C ILE A 162 -1.17 10.51 -1.42
N THR A 163 -0.32 9.99 -0.53
CA THR A 163 -0.57 9.98 0.91
C THR A 163 -0.66 11.38 1.49
N VAL A 164 0.24 12.29 1.07
CA VAL A 164 0.17 13.71 1.44
C VAL A 164 -1.13 14.31 0.94
N LEU A 165 -1.50 14.07 -0.32
CA LEU A 165 -2.76 14.56 -0.87
C LEU A 165 -3.98 14.07 -0.06
N ILE A 166 -4.02 12.79 0.31
CA ILE A 166 -5.08 12.20 1.14
C ILE A 166 -5.16 12.89 2.51
N ASP A 167 -4.02 13.11 3.16
CA ASP A 167 -3.98 13.76 4.47
C ASP A 167 -4.47 15.22 4.40
N GLU A 168 -4.11 15.93 3.33
CA GLU A 168 -4.59 17.31 3.11
C GLU A 168 -6.09 17.34 2.79
N ILE A 169 -6.61 16.40 1.99
CA ILE A 169 -8.05 16.26 1.74
C ILE A 169 -8.80 15.97 3.06
N ARG A 170 -8.31 15.03 3.88
CA ARG A 170 -8.91 14.73 5.19
C ARG A 170 -8.93 15.96 6.10
N TRP A 171 -7.86 16.76 6.07
CA TRP A 171 -7.83 18.02 6.82
C TRP A 171 -8.87 19.01 6.30
N LEU A 172 -8.94 19.25 4.98
CA LEU A 172 -9.95 20.12 4.35
C LEU A 172 -11.37 19.69 4.69
N GLU A 173 -11.62 18.39 4.72
CA GLU A 173 -12.91 17.81 5.09
C GLU A 173 -13.27 18.01 6.56
N SER A 174 -12.28 18.01 7.45
CA SER A 174 -12.52 18.29 8.87
C SER A 174 -12.89 19.74 9.15
N LEU A 175 -12.68 20.65 8.20
CA LEU A 175 -13.14 22.04 8.30
C LEU A 175 -14.65 22.21 8.05
N ASN A 176 -15.35 21.18 7.53
CA ASN A 176 -16.77 21.28 7.24
C ASN A 176 -17.62 21.07 8.51
N PRO A 177 -18.30 22.10 9.04
CA PRO A 177 -19.06 21.99 10.28
C PRO A 177 -20.31 21.09 10.16
N GLU A 178 -20.83 20.91 8.94
CA GLU A 178 -22.03 20.10 8.67
C GLU A 178 -21.72 18.61 8.52
N ARG A 179 -20.44 18.21 8.52
CA ARG A 179 -20.06 16.82 8.28
C ARG A 179 -20.25 15.98 9.55
N VAL A 180 -21.12 14.97 9.46
CA VAL A 180 -21.28 13.94 10.49
C VAL A 180 -20.46 12.71 10.10
N GLY A 181 -19.27 12.55 10.69
CA GLY A 181 -18.41 11.36 10.52
C GLY A 181 -17.15 11.57 9.67
N THR A 182 -16.29 10.56 9.67
CA THR A 182 -15.03 10.56 8.89
C THR A 182 -15.29 10.21 7.43
N THR A 183 -14.44 10.72 6.55
CA THR A 183 -14.49 10.41 5.12
C THR A 183 -14.21 8.94 4.87
N SER A 184 -15.10 8.29 4.12
CA SER A 184 -14.88 6.91 3.74
C SER A 184 -13.71 6.81 2.76
N ASN A 185 -12.94 5.73 2.86
CA ASN A 185 -11.86 5.46 1.91
C ASN A 185 -12.35 5.39 0.45
N ALA A 186 -13.59 4.95 0.22
CA ALA A 186 -14.20 4.91 -1.11
C ALA A 186 -14.47 6.31 -1.67
N GLU A 187 -14.90 7.24 -0.82
CA GLU A 187 -15.14 8.63 -1.21
C GLU A 187 -13.82 9.35 -1.52
N LEU A 188 -12.78 9.16 -0.70
CA LEU A 188 -11.43 9.66 -0.99
C LEU A 188 -10.91 9.13 -2.33
N MET A 189 -11.10 7.83 -2.59
CA MET A 189 -10.66 7.21 -3.83
C MET A 189 -11.42 7.73 -5.05
N ARG A 190 -12.72 8.01 -4.91
CA ARG A 190 -13.48 8.69 -5.97
C ARG A 190 -12.93 10.08 -6.26
N MET A 191 -12.55 10.84 -5.23
CA MET A 191 -11.95 12.16 -5.44
C MET A 191 -10.60 12.08 -6.15
N ILE A 192 -9.78 11.10 -5.77
CA ILE A 192 -8.43 10.91 -6.33
C ILE A 192 -8.48 10.32 -7.75
N THR A 193 -9.40 9.39 -8.03
CA THR A 193 -9.59 8.80 -9.37
C THR A 193 -10.07 9.81 -10.41
N GLN A 194 -10.84 10.81 -9.99
CA GLN A 194 -11.41 11.83 -10.88
C GLN A 194 -10.41 12.94 -11.27
N TYR A 195 -9.23 12.96 -10.65
CA TYR A 195 -8.22 13.96 -10.92
C TYR A 195 -6.98 13.32 -11.56
N PRO A 196 -6.47 13.85 -12.69
CA PRO A 196 -5.19 13.42 -13.22
C PRO A 196 -4.12 13.81 -12.20
N LEU A 197 -3.50 12.82 -11.57
CA LEU A 197 -2.42 13.06 -10.61
C LEU A 197 -1.12 13.50 -11.30
N ASP A 198 -1.15 13.77 -12.60
CA ASP A 198 0.01 14.16 -13.39
C ASP A 198 0.63 15.45 -12.85
N GLY A 199 1.94 15.42 -12.66
CA GLY A 199 2.68 16.55 -12.09
C GLY A 199 2.54 16.75 -10.57
N ILE A 200 1.69 15.98 -9.87
CA ILE A 200 1.63 16.06 -8.39
C ILE A 200 2.82 15.30 -7.78
N ASN A 201 3.61 16.02 -7.00
CA ASN A 201 4.71 15.52 -6.19
C ASN A 201 4.49 15.91 -4.72
N GLU A 202 5.32 15.41 -3.81
CA GLU A 202 5.18 15.71 -2.38
C GLU A 202 5.22 17.22 -2.05
N GLN A 203 6.02 17.98 -2.80
CA GLN A 203 6.24 19.41 -2.56
C GLN A 203 5.04 20.28 -2.94
N ASN A 204 4.37 19.93 -4.06
CA ASN A 204 3.21 20.65 -4.53
C ASN A 204 1.88 20.04 -4.06
N ALA A 205 1.86 18.81 -3.54
CA ALA A 205 0.64 18.14 -3.09
C ALA A 205 -0.14 19.00 -2.08
N GLN A 206 0.56 19.70 -1.18
CA GLN A 206 -0.07 20.63 -0.23
C GLN A 206 -0.71 21.85 -0.91
N GLN A 207 -0.07 22.37 -1.95
CA GLN A 207 -0.54 23.54 -2.69
C GLN A 207 -1.71 23.18 -3.62
N VAL A 208 -1.68 21.98 -4.19
CA VAL A 208 -2.66 21.47 -5.16
C VAL A 208 -3.89 20.88 -4.45
N ALA A 209 -3.76 20.41 -3.22
CA ALA A 209 -4.86 19.75 -2.48
C ALA A 209 -6.15 20.59 -2.35
N PRO A 210 -6.12 21.89 -1.99
CA PRO A 210 -7.34 22.69 -1.89
C PRO A 210 -8.07 22.80 -3.23
N TRP A 211 -7.32 22.97 -4.33
CA TRP A 211 -7.87 23.01 -5.68
C TRP A 211 -8.52 21.69 -6.06
N VAL A 212 -7.80 20.57 -5.87
CA VAL A 212 -8.30 19.22 -6.16
C VAL A 212 -9.58 18.94 -5.38
N PHE A 213 -9.58 19.24 -4.08
CA PHE A 213 -10.72 19.00 -3.21
C PHE A 213 -11.96 19.80 -3.65
N LEU A 214 -11.83 21.12 -3.79
CA LEU A 214 -12.97 21.99 -4.10
C LEU A 214 -13.49 21.77 -5.52
N SER A 215 -12.59 21.69 -6.50
CA SER A 215 -12.98 21.48 -7.90
C SER A 215 -13.68 20.14 -8.10
N THR A 216 -13.19 19.07 -7.47
CA THR A 216 -13.79 17.74 -7.55
C THR A 216 -15.18 17.72 -6.91
N ARG A 217 -15.35 18.41 -5.76
CA ARG A 217 -16.64 18.51 -5.10
C ARG A 217 -17.67 19.30 -5.92
N LEU A 218 -17.27 20.42 -6.52
CA LEU A 218 -18.15 21.20 -7.39
C LEU A 218 -18.53 20.43 -8.66
N LYS A 219 -17.58 19.72 -9.27
CA LYS A 219 -17.85 18.82 -10.41
C LYS A 219 -18.79 17.69 -10.02
N HIS A 220 -18.57 17.06 -8.87
CA HIS A 220 -19.49 16.03 -8.36
C HIS A 220 -20.90 16.60 -8.11
N MET A 221 -21.00 17.82 -7.57
CA MET A 221 -22.31 18.47 -7.38
C MET A 221 -23.00 18.77 -8.71
N ARG A 222 -22.25 19.25 -9.72
CA ARG A 222 -22.72 19.41 -11.09
C ARG A 222 -23.26 18.10 -11.65
N ASP A 223 -22.48 17.03 -11.55
CA ASP A 223 -22.80 15.75 -12.20
C ASP A 223 -23.94 15.01 -11.49
N VAL A 224 -24.04 15.10 -10.15
CA VAL A 224 -25.07 14.40 -9.36
C VAL A 224 -26.36 15.19 -9.22
N TYR A 225 -26.27 16.50 -8.95
CA TYR A 225 -27.45 17.35 -8.72
C TYR A 225 -27.89 18.12 -9.97
N GLY A 226 -27.22 17.93 -11.11
CA GLY A 226 -27.58 18.58 -12.37
C GLY A 226 -27.39 20.10 -12.36
N LEU A 227 -26.45 20.61 -11.57
CA LEU A 227 -26.18 22.05 -11.52
C LEU A 227 -25.62 22.54 -12.87
N ASN A 228 -26.12 23.66 -13.38
CA ASN A 228 -25.58 24.27 -14.60
C ASN A 228 -24.28 25.04 -14.29
N LEU A 229 -23.18 24.29 -14.11
CA LEU A 229 -21.84 24.81 -13.83
C LEU A 229 -20.89 24.38 -14.95
N ASN A 230 -20.29 25.34 -15.65
CA ASN A 230 -19.22 25.08 -16.60
C ASN A 230 -17.84 25.05 -15.89
N ASP A 231 -16.81 24.53 -16.56
CA ASP A 231 -15.47 24.40 -15.95
C ASP A 231 -14.83 25.76 -15.61
N ALA A 232 -15.17 26.83 -16.32
CA ALA A 232 -14.71 28.19 -16.02
C ALA A 232 -15.33 28.72 -14.70
N GLN A 233 -16.62 28.50 -14.50
CA GLN A 233 -17.33 28.85 -13.26
C GLN A 233 -16.82 28.06 -12.06
N VAL A 234 -16.46 26.78 -12.27
CA VAL A 234 -15.78 25.99 -11.22
C VAL A 234 -14.44 26.64 -10.87
N LYS A 235 -13.66 27.06 -11.86
CA LYS A 235 -12.39 27.75 -11.61
C LYS A 235 -12.58 29.05 -10.85
N ASP A 236 -13.48 29.91 -11.31
CA ASP A 236 -13.75 31.21 -10.70
C ASP A 236 -14.25 31.09 -9.25
N ALA A 237 -14.96 30.00 -8.93
CA ALA A 237 -15.41 29.72 -7.56
C ALA A 237 -14.29 29.19 -6.65
N VAL A 238 -13.35 28.43 -7.20
CA VAL A 238 -12.31 27.75 -6.41
C VAL A 238 -11.09 28.64 -6.17
N GLU A 239 -10.64 29.36 -7.19
CA GLU A 239 -9.40 30.15 -7.17
C GLU A 239 -9.30 31.12 -5.98
N PRO A 240 -10.37 31.88 -5.61
CA PRO A 240 -10.33 32.78 -4.45
C PRO A 240 -10.22 32.06 -3.10
N ALA A 241 -10.60 30.78 -3.03
CA ALA A 241 -10.60 30.01 -1.79
C ALA A 241 -9.25 29.36 -1.47
N ILE A 242 -8.33 29.28 -2.44
CA ILE A 242 -7.04 28.59 -2.30
C ILE A 242 -6.14 29.29 -1.28
N ASP A 243 -5.84 30.57 -1.48
CA ASP A 243 -4.90 31.31 -0.61
C ASP A 243 -5.35 31.35 0.86
N PRO A 244 -6.63 31.61 1.20
CA PRO A 244 -7.11 31.55 2.58
C PRO A 244 -6.93 30.16 3.21
N LEU A 245 -7.18 29.09 2.45
CA LEU A 245 -7.04 27.71 2.94
C LEU A 245 -5.57 27.35 3.17
N LEU A 246 -4.67 27.74 2.26
CA LEU A 246 -3.24 27.52 2.43
C LEU A 246 -2.69 28.29 3.64
N LYS A 247 -3.13 29.54 3.85
CA LYS A 247 -2.77 30.32 5.04
C LYS A 247 -3.24 29.62 6.32
N LYS A 248 -4.51 29.20 6.36
CA LYS A 248 -5.08 28.46 7.51
C LYS A 248 -4.33 27.15 7.79
N ARG A 249 -3.86 26.46 6.74
CA ARG A 249 -3.07 25.23 6.87
C ARG A 249 -1.69 25.49 7.46
N ASN A 250 -1.01 26.54 7.00
CA ASN A 250 0.31 26.94 7.49
C ASN A 250 0.25 27.36 8.96
N ASP A 251 -0.77 28.12 9.35
CA ASP A 251 -0.99 28.56 10.74
C ASP A 251 -1.27 27.40 11.69
N ALA A 252 -1.95 26.35 11.20
CA ALA A 252 -2.28 25.16 11.99
C ALA A 252 -1.08 24.25 12.30
N LYS A 253 0.14 24.57 11.83
CA LYS A 253 1.38 23.75 11.88
C LYS A 253 1.11 22.27 11.54
N PRO A 254 1.34 21.80 10.30
CA PRO A 254 1.04 20.42 9.94
C PRO A 254 1.84 19.46 10.84
N SER A 255 1.13 18.63 11.63
CA SER A 255 1.77 17.62 12.48
C SER A 255 2.67 16.68 11.67
N SER A 256 2.38 16.49 10.37
CA SER A 256 3.16 15.64 9.48
C SER A 256 4.58 16.15 9.20
N LYS A 257 4.84 17.47 9.13
CA LYS A 257 6.19 18.00 8.85
C LYS A 257 7.17 17.70 10.00
N THR A 258 6.70 17.73 11.23
CA THR A 258 7.53 17.51 12.43
C THR A 258 7.83 16.02 12.66
N THR A 259 6.89 15.12 12.33
CA THR A 259 7.07 13.67 12.48
C THR A 259 7.87 13.05 11.33
N LYS A 260 7.72 13.56 10.10
CA LYS A 260 8.43 13.09 8.89
C LYS A 260 9.96 13.14 9.01
N ALA A 261 10.50 14.28 9.47
CA ALA A 261 11.94 14.48 9.56
C ALA A 261 12.65 13.54 10.55
N THR A 262 11.91 13.02 11.54
CA THR A 262 12.46 12.11 12.56
C THR A 262 12.48 10.66 12.09
N GLN A 263 11.59 10.26 11.18
CA GLN A 263 11.33 8.85 10.84
C GLN A 263 11.79 8.44 9.42
N VAL A 264 12.01 9.39 8.52
CA VAL A 264 12.30 9.11 7.09
C VAL A 264 13.71 9.60 6.71
N VAL A 265 14.36 8.85 5.83
CA VAL A 265 15.62 9.22 5.17
C VAL A 265 15.31 10.14 3.99
N ASP A 266 15.95 11.30 3.96
CA ASP A 266 15.82 12.22 2.83
C ASP A 266 16.77 11.79 1.70
N TRP A 267 16.33 10.82 0.90
CA TRP A 267 17.09 10.29 -0.24
C TRP A 267 17.35 11.35 -1.32
N ARG A 268 16.59 12.44 -1.35
CA ARG A 268 16.77 13.54 -2.31
C ARG A 268 18.07 14.31 -2.11
N LYS A 269 18.71 14.16 -0.94
CA LYS A 269 20.03 14.75 -0.67
C LYS A 269 21.16 14.13 -1.48
N VAL A 270 20.94 12.92 -2.00
CA VAL A 270 21.92 12.22 -2.83
C VAL A 270 21.54 12.24 -4.31
N ASP A 271 20.42 12.87 -4.67
CA ASP A 271 20.03 13.19 -6.04
C ASP A 271 20.64 14.56 -6.38
N TYR A 272 21.87 14.55 -6.90
CA TYR A 272 22.68 15.76 -7.08
C TYR A 272 22.26 16.56 -8.31
N ASP A 273 21.75 15.90 -9.35
CA ASP A 273 21.25 16.55 -10.56
C ASP A 273 19.75 16.90 -10.51
N GLY A 274 19.02 16.33 -9.55
CA GLY A 274 17.62 16.65 -9.29
C GLY A 274 16.65 16.07 -10.31
N ASP A 275 17.09 15.09 -11.12
CA ASP A 275 16.26 14.46 -12.14
C ASP A 275 15.29 13.39 -11.58
N ARG A 276 15.41 13.11 -10.26
CA ARG A 276 14.64 12.15 -9.47
C ARG A 276 14.94 10.68 -9.80
N ARG A 277 16.08 10.40 -10.42
CA ARG A 277 16.63 9.08 -10.72
C ARG A 277 18.09 9.08 -10.29
N LEU A 278 18.46 8.08 -9.51
CA LEU A 278 19.80 7.98 -9.01
C LEU A 278 20.66 7.26 -10.04
N SER A 279 21.73 7.92 -10.47
CA SER A 279 22.84 7.29 -11.16
C SER A 279 23.53 6.25 -10.27
N SER A 280 24.32 5.36 -10.86
CA SER A 280 25.11 4.37 -10.10
C SER A 280 25.92 4.95 -8.92
N GLN A 281 26.48 6.16 -9.07
CA GLN A 281 27.23 6.84 -8.00
C GLN A 281 26.30 7.32 -6.88
N GLU A 282 25.16 7.89 -7.22
CA GLU A 282 24.16 8.39 -6.28
C GLU A 282 23.45 7.26 -5.55
N ILE A 283 23.23 6.11 -6.21
CA ILE A 283 22.76 4.87 -5.57
C ILE A 283 23.77 4.45 -4.49
N THR A 284 25.06 4.49 -4.78
CA THR A 284 26.10 4.12 -3.80
C THR A 284 26.04 5.04 -2.57
N ASP A 285 25.82 6.34 -2.76
CA ASP A 285 25.67 7.29 -1.67
C ASP A 285 24.34 7.13 -0.92
N LEU A 286 23.25 6.80 -1.62
CA LEU A 286 21.98 6.40 -0.99
C LEU A 286 22.19 5.19 -0.08
N LEU A 287 22.89 4.17 -0.55
CA LEU A 287 23.13 2.95 0.22
C LEU A 287 23.93 3.22 1.49
N LYS A 288 24.95 4.09 1.43
CA LYS A 288 25.67 4.56 2.63
C LYS A 288 24.71 5.28 3.60
N LEU A 289 23.83 6.14 3.08
CA LEU A 289 22.84 6.86 3.90
C LEU A 289 21.84 5.90 4.57
N LEU A 290 21.35 4.90 3.84
CA LEU A 290 20.43 3.89 4.35
C LEU A 290 21.07 2.97 5.41
N ARG A 291 22.33 2.57 5.19
CA ARG A 291 23.11 1.73 6.13
C ARG A 291 23.47 2.49 7.42
N THR A 292 23.74 3.79 7.34
CA THR A 292 24.05 4.63 8.52
C THR A 292 22.82 5.00 9.36
N GLN A 293 21.61 4.94 8.79
CA GLN A 293 20.36 5.27 9.46
C GLN A 293 19.42 4.06 9.51
N PRO A 294 19.75 2.98 10.27
CA PRO A 294 19.02 1.71 10.22
C PRO A 294 17.56 1.81 10.69
N THR A 295 17.25 2.74 11.61
CA THR A 295 15.91 2.90 12.18
C THR A 295 14.95 3.73 11.33
N LYS A 296 15.46 4.43 10.31
CA LYS A 296 14.64 5.28 9.43
C LYS A 296 14.16 4.53 8.20
N MET A 297 12.94 4.84 7.76
CA MET A 297 12.32 4.35 6.52
C MET A 297 12.78 5.20 5.32
N LEU A 298 12.60 4.71 4.09
CA LEU A 298 12.95 5.48 2.89
C LEU A 298 11.83 6.46 2.49
N PHE A 299 10.57 6.10 2.71
CA PHE A 299 9.38 6.93 2.50
C PHE A 299 8.51 7.01 3.77
N ASP A 300 7.70 8.05 3.90
CA ASP A 300 6.69 8.14 4.97
C ASP A 300 5.55 7.15 4.69
N ARG A 301 5.20 6.33 5.68
CA ARG A 301 4.13 5.31 5.62
C ARG A 301 4.28 4.26 4.51
N GLU A 302 5.47 3.67 4.40
CA GLU A 302 5.76 2.48 3.55
C GLU A 302 4.86 1.28 3.90
N VAL A 303 4.27 1.27 5.11
CA VAL A 303 3.33 0.26 5.58
C VAL A 303 2.10 0.97 6.15
N GLY A 304 0.99 0.92 5.43
CA GLY A 304 -0.32 1.18 6.02
C GLY A 304 -0.84 2.61 5.97
N VAL A 305 -1.24 3.05 4.77
CA VAL A 305 -2.61 3.58 4.66
C VAL A 305 -3.47 2.39 4.22
N ASN A 306 -4.50 2.06 5.00
CA ASN A 306 -5.50 0.98 4.81
C ASN A 306 -6.24 1.00 3.44
N LEU A 307 -5.50 0.98 2.34
CA LEU A 307 -6.00 1.14 0.99
C LEU A 307 -5.35 0.16 0.01
N MET A 308 -4.09 -0.19 0.24
CA MET A 308 -3.43 -1.30 -0.44
C MET A 308 -2.69 -2.14 0.60
N THR A 309 -3.24 -3.32 0.92
CA THR A 309 -2.45 -4.43 1.45
C THR A 309 -1.54 -4.91 0.33
N LEU A 310 -0.50 -4.14 0.03
CA LEU A 310 0.64 -4.66 -0.68
C LEU A 310 1.48 -5.37 0.38
N ASP A 311 1.48 -6.70 0.35
CA ASP A 311 2.28 -7.57 1.24
C ASP A 311 3.80 -7.47 0.90
N HIS A 312 4.27 -6.31 0.42
CA HIS A 312 5.66 -6.07 0.09
C HIS A 312 6.46 -5.74 1.36
N PRO A 313 7.75 -6.15 1.42
CA PRO A 313 8.71 -5.54 2.32
C PRO A 313 8.80 -4.02 2.06
N ASP A 314 9.27 -3.29 3.07
CA ASP A 314 9.58 -1.87 2.93
C ASP A 314 10.59 -1.62 1.80
N PHE A 315 10.47 -0.46 1.13
CA PHE A 315 11.32 -0.13 -0.03
C PHE A 315 12.80 -0.12 0.33
N LYS A 316 13.15 0.36 1.55
CA LYS A 316 14.52 0.31 2.07
C LYS A 316 15.07 -1.11 2.06
N ARG A 317 14.35 -2.07 2.64
CA ARG A 317 14.78 -3.47 2.70
C ARG A 317 14.96 -4.09 1.32
N ARG A 318 14.07 -3.78 0.37
CA ARG A 318 14.17 -4.25 -1.03
C ARG A 318 15.44 -3.71 -1.70
N ILE A 319 15.70 -2.41 -1.57
CA ILE A 319 16.88 -1.75 -2.14
C ILE A 319 18.18 -2.28 -1.52
N LEU A 320 18.23 -2.41 -0.19
CA LEU A 320 19.40 -2.97 0.49
C LEU A 320 19.65 -4.42 0.10
N PHE A 321 18.60 -5.23 -0.07
CA PHE A 321 18.74 -6.60 -0.53
C PHE A 321 19.33 -6.68 -1.95
N ILE A 322 18.83 -5.87 -2.88
CA ILE A 322 19.42 -5.78 -4.23
C ILE A 322 20.89 -5.35 -4.14
N ALA A 323 21.22 -4.37 -3.31
CA ALA A 323 22.60 -3.91 -3.16
C ALA A 323 23.54 -5.00 -2.63
N ASP A 324 23.11 -5.73 -1.61
CA ASP A 324 23.92 -6.77 -0.99
C ASP A 324 24.15 -7.95 -1.95
N GLU A 325 23.13 -8.37 -2.71
CA GLU A 325 23.23 -9.48 -3.68
C GLU A 325 24.08 -9.14 -4.91
N PHE A 326 24.13 -7.87 -5.31
CA PHE A 326 24.88 -7.40 -6.49
C PHE A 326 26.23 -6.74 -6.14
N GLY A 327 26.60 -6.69 -4.85
CA GLY A 327 27.90 -6.20 -4.40
C GLY A 327 28.09 -4.68 -4.46
N LEU A 328 27.03 -3.92 -4.17
CA LEU A 328 27.01 -2.44 -4.18
C LEU A 328 27.40 -1.77 -2.85
#